data_AF-A0A419GKE7-F1
#
_entry.id   AF-A0A419GKE7-F1
#
_cell.length_a   1.000
_cell.length_b   1.000
_cell.length_c   1.000
_cell.angle_alpha   90.00
_cell.angle_beta   90.00
_cell.angle_gamma   90.00
#
_symmetry.space_group_name_H-M   'P 1'
#
loop_
_entity.id
_entity.type
_entity.pdbx_description
1 polymer ?
#
loop_
_entity_poly.entity_id
_entity_poly.type
_entity_poly.pdbx_seq_one_letter_code
_entity_poly.pdbx_strand_id
1 'polypeptide(L)'
;MLYNKSMKTIDTTVNISMKYPVSEKKLSEIIKSGKTDNKYLAHIFALFTDVPAPDLLAFIKKYDISLPAIKKYYFKHVKKFYPNAELENVFTFK
;
A
#
# COMPACT_ATOMS: atom_id res chain seq x y z
N MET A 1 10.80 -9.82 -25.51
CA MET A 1 11.38 -8.80 -24.60
C MET A 1 11.15 -9.26 -23.18
N LEU A 2 12.22 -9.67 -22.49
CA LEU A 2 12.16 -10.12 -21.11
C LEU A 2 11.84 -8.92 -20.23
N TYR A 3 10.65 -8.92 -19.61
CA TYR A 3 10.20 -7.91 -18.67
C TYR A 3 10.97 -8.09 -17.36
N ASN A 4 12.26 -7.73 -17.35
CA ASN A 4 13.12 -7.82 -16.18
C ASN A 4 12.96 -6.56 -15.32
N LYS A 5 11.72 -6.30 -14.89
CA LYS A 5 11.46 -5.28 -13.86
C LYS A 5 11.86 -5.94 -12.55
N SER A 6 13.06 -5.62 -12.05
CA SER A 6 13.50 -5.95 -10.70
C SER A 6 12.32 -5.77 -9.75
N MET A 7 11.80 -6.87 -9.21
CA MET A 7 10.72 -6.86 -8.23
C MET A 7 11.26 -6.16 -6.99
N LYS A 8 11.19 -4.84 -6.95
CA LYS A 8 11.35 -4.11 -5.70
C LYS A 8 10.25 -4.63 -4.78
N THR A 9 10.66 -5.27 -3.70
CA THR A 9 9.74 -5.69 -2.64
C THR A 9 9.02 -4.45 -2.11
N ILE A 10 7.78 -4.60 -1.64
CA ILE A 10 7.08 -3.50 -1.00
C ILE A 10 7.91 -2.96 0.16
N ASP A 11 8.58 -3.85 0.89
CA ASP A 11 9.57 -3.48 1.91
C ASP A 11 10.60 -2.47 1.38
N THR A 12 11.15 -2.66 0.18
CA THR A 12 12.15 -1.74 -0.36
C THR A 12 11.53 -0.40 -0.72
N THR A 13 10.40 -0.40 -1.43
CA THR A 13 9.76 0.84 -1.90
C THR A 13 9.23 1.69 -0.75
N VAL A 14 8.53 1.07 0.20
CA VAL A 14 7.92 1.77 1.33
C VAL A 14 8.96 2.32 2.30
N ASN A 15 10.10 1.64 2.45
CA ASN A 15 11.13 2.03 3.41
C ASN A 15 12.26 2.88 2.82
N ILE A 16 12.28 3.17 1.52
CA ILE A 16 13.44 3.78 0.84
C ILE A 16 13.89 5.12 1.46
N SER A 17 12.94 5.89 1.98
CA SER A 17 13.17 7.21 2.58
C SER A 17 13.03 7.20 4.11
N MET A 18 12.98 6.02 4.74
CA MET A 18 12.63 5.87 6.15
C MET A 18 13.86 5.58 7.01
N LYS A 19 13.97 6.26 8.15
CA LYS A 19 15.03 5.97 9.14
C LYS A 19 14.82 4.63 9.85
N TYR A 20 13.56 4.25 10.07
CA TYR A 20 13.19 3.01 10.75
C TYR A 20 12.28 2.18 9.85
N PRO A 21 12.77 1.07 9.28
CA PRO A 21 11.98 0.29 8.34
C PRO A 21 10.84 -0.45 9.03
N VAL A 22 9.76 -0.66 8.29
CA VAL A 22 8.59 -1.43 8.69
C VAL A 22 8.42 -2.59 7.72
N SER A 23 8.19 -3.79 8.25
CA SER A 23 7.96 -4.97 7.44
C SER A 23 6.58 -4.98 6.79
N GLU A 24 6.48 -5.62 5.63
CA GLU A 24 5.22 -5.90 4.91
C GLU A 24 4.18 -6.54 5.84
N LYS A 25 4.60 -7.49 6.68
CA LYS A 25 3.71 -8.11 7.67
C LYS A 25 3.14 -7.06 8.62
N LYS A 26 3.97 -6.13 9.12
CA LYS A 26 3.50 -5.08 10.02
C LYS A 26 2.56 -4.10 9.32
N LEU A 27 2.86 -3.70 8.08
CA LEU A 27 1.97 -2.89 7.26
C LEU A 27 0.61 -3.57 7.06
N SER A 28 0.61 -4.88 6.83
CA SER A 28 -0.63 -5.65 6.67
C SER A 28 -1.49 -5.64 7.94
N GLU A 29 -0.88 -5.79 9.12
CA GLU A 29 -1.56 -5.72 10.41
C GLU A 29 -2.19 -4.34 10.64
N ILE A 30 -1.45 -3.28 10.30
CA ILE A 30 -1.93 -1.90 10.41
C ILE A 30 -3.18 -1.71 9.53
N ILE A 31 -3.12 -2.12 8.27
CA ILE A 31 -4.26 -2.03 7.34
C ILE A 31 -5.46 -2.83 7.85
N LYS A 32 -5.23 -4.08 8.26
CA LYS A 32 -6.29 -4.96 8.80
C LYS A 32 -6.95 -4.39 10.05
N SER A 33 -6.19 -3.69 10.89
CA SER A 33 -6.73 -3.04 12.09
C SER A 33 -7.65 -1.86 11.77
N GLY A 34 -7.54 -1.28 10.56
CA GLY A 34 -8.27 -0.09 10.15
C GLY A 34 -7.85 1.20 10.87
N LYS A 35 -6.81 1.14 11.71
CA LYS A 35 -6.28 2.25 12.50
C LYS A 35 -4.87 2.61 12.01
N THR A 36 -4.58 3.90 12.04
CA THR A 36 -3.28 4.46 11.67
C THR A 36 -2.65 5.13 12.87
N ASP A 37 -1.39 4.79 13.17
CA ASP A 37 -0.55 5.51 14.13
C ASP A 37 0.34 6.48 13.35
N ASN A 38 0.53 7.70 13.89
CA ASN A 38 1.30 8.76 13.25
C ASN A 38 2.72 8.32 12.88
N LYS A 39 3.32 7.42 13.66
CA LYS A 39 4.67 6.90 13.38
C LYS A 39 4.76 6.07 12.08
N TYR A 40 3.63 5.59 11.57
CA TYR A 40 3.57 4.79 10.34
C TYR A 40 3.01 5.56 9.13
N LEU A 41 2.61 6.83 9.30
CA LEU A 41 1.96 7.60 8.22
C LEU A 41 2.81 7.65 6.95
N ALA A 42 4.10 7.94 7.06
CA ALA A 42 4.99 8.02 5.90
C ALA A 42 5.06 6.69 5.14
N HIS A 43 5.11 5.57 5.86
CA HIS A 43 5.12 4.23 5.27
C HIS A 43 3.78 3.91 4.58
N ILE A 44 2.67 4.29 5.22
CA ILE A 44 1.33 4.12 4.65
C ILE A 44 1.19 4.95 3.38
N PHE A 45 1.60 6.21 3.39
CA PHE A 45 1.53 7.05 2.21
C PHE A 45 2.35 6.47 1.06
N ALA A 46 3.60 6.09 1.31
CA ALA A 46 4.45 5.45 0.31
C ALA A 46 3.81 4.16 -0.27
N LEU A 47 3.13 3.36 0.56
CA LEU A 47 2.42 2.16 0.10
C LEU A 47 1.29 2.46 -0.91
N PHE A 48 0.68 3.64 -0.85
CA PHE A 48 -0.43 4.04 -1.72
C PHE A 48 -0.03 5.02 -2.84
N THR A 49 1.15 5.63 -2.76
CA THR A 49 1.65 6.59 -3.76
C THR A 49 2.80 6.04 -4.59
N ASP A 50 3.72 5.28 -3.97
CA ASP A 50 5.00 4.92 -4.58
C ASP A 50 5.03 3.45 -5.02
N VAL A 51 4.17 2.61 -4.42
CA VAL A 51 4.01 1.21 -4.82
C VAL A 51 3.08 1.11 -6.03
N PRO A 52 3.52 0.50 -7.14
CA PRO A 52 2.67 0.27 -8.30
C PRO A 52 1.42 -0.55 -7.96
N ALA A 53 0.29 -0.23 -8.60
CA ALA A 53 -0.98 -0.90 -8.32
C ALA A 53 -0.91 -2.46 -8.42
N PRO A 54 -0.23 -3.08 -9.41
CA PRO A 54 -0.09 -4.53 -9.45
C PRO A 54 0.63 -5.13 -8.24
N ASP A 55 1.64 -4.43 -7.71
CA ASP A 55 2.41 -4.88 -6.55
C ASP A 55 1.59 -4.73 -5.26
N LEU A 56 0.82 -3.64 -5.15
CA LEU A 56 -0.15 -3.45 -4.06
C LEU A 56 -1.23 -4.54 -4.09
N LEU A 57 -1.74 -4.91 -5.27
CA LEU A 57 -2.70 -6.01 -5.44
C LEU A 57 -2.09 -7.37 -5.06
N ALA A 58 -0.83 -7.61 -5.40
CA ALA A 58 -0.12 -8.82 -4.98
C ALA A 58 0.05 -8.85 -3.45
N PHE A 59 0.32 -7.72 -2.80
CA PHE A 59 0.42 -7.61 -1.35
C PHE A 59 -0.90 -7.86 -0.63
N ILE A 60 -2.01 -7.27 -1.08
CA ILE A 60 -3.30 -7.54 -0.43
C ILE A 60 -3.68 -9.01 -0.57
N LYS A 61 -3.36 -9.66 -1.70
CA LYS A 61 -3.58 -11.10 -1.88
C LYS A 61 -2.67 -11.92 -0.96
N LYS A 62 -1.38 -11.59 -0.89
CA LYS A 62 -0.38 -12.26 -0.04
C LYS A 62 -0.79 -12.26 1.44
N TYR A 63 -1.38 -11.17 1.91
CA TYR A 63 -1.77 -11.01 3.31
C TYR A 63 -3.26 -11.19 3.56
N ASP A 64 -4.05 -11.70 2.61
CA ASP A 64 -5.49 -11.90 2.77
C ASP A 64 -6.23 -10.64 3.27
N ILE A 65 -5.98 -9.52 2.58
CA ILE A 65 -6.68 -8.25 2.76
C ILE A 65 -7.68 -8.14 1.63
N SER A 66 -8.96 -8.03 1.97
CA SER A 66 -10.01 -7.91 0.96
C SER A 66 -9.93 -6.56 0.23
N LEU A 67 -10.29 -6.55 -1.05
CA LEU A 67 -10.33 -5.32 -1.85
C LEU A 67 -11.23 -4.23 -1.22
N PRO A 68 -12.41 -4.56 -0.64
CA PRO A 68 -13.21 -3.58 0.12
C PRO A 68 -12.49 -3.01 1.35
N ALA A 69 -11.70 -3.82 2.07
CA ALA A 69 -10.98 -3.37 3.25
C ALA A 69 -9.86 -2.39 2.90
N ILE A 70 -9.03 -2.70 1.90
CA ILE A 70 -7.96 -1.81 1.45
C ILE A 70 -8.52 -0.50 0.87
N LYS A 71 -9.61 -0.58 0.09
CA LYS A 71 -10.33 0.59 -0.42
C LYS A 71 -10.82 1.47 0.73
N LYS A 72 -11.54 0.90 1.70
CA LYS A 72 -12.03 1.64 2.87
C LYS A 72 -10.89 2.31 3.63
N TYR A 73 -9.76 1.63 3.78
CA TYR A 73 -8.58 2.18 4.44
C TYR A 73 -8.02 3.39 3.68
N TYR A 74 -7.78 3.26 2.38
CA TYR A 74 -7.26 4.33 1.52
C TYR A 74 -8.17 5.57 1.56
N PHE A 75 -9.48 5.40 1.37
CA PHE A 75 -10.44 6.52 1.37
C PHE A 75 -10.51 7.23 2.73
N LYS A 76 -10.36 6.49 3.84
CA LYS A 76 -10.44 7.06 5.19
C LYS A 76 -9.16 7.80 5.60
N HIS A 77 -7.99 7.25 5.28
CA HIS A 77 -6.72 7.70 5.87
C HIS A 77 -5.76 8.37 4.91
N VAL A 78 -5.90 8.15 3.59
CA VAL A 78 -4.87 8.52 2.60
C VAL A 78 -5.40 9.51 1.57
N LYS A 79 -6.56 9.24 0.96
CA LYS A 79 -7.12 10.01 -0.16
C LYS A 79 -7.16 11.53 0.09
N LYS A 80 -7.43 11.95 1.33
CA LYS A 80 -7.48 13.38 1.70
C LYS A 80 -6.15 14.09 1.45
N PHE A 81 -5.03 13.38 1.62
CA PHE A 81 -3.69 13.93 1.50
C PHE A 81 -3.07 13.59 0.13
N TYR A 82 -3.30 12.38 -0.36
CA TYR A 82 -2.70 11.85 -1.59
C TYR A 82 -3.74 11.12 -2.42
N PRO A 83 -4.52 11.84 -3.25
CA PRO A 83 -5.41 11.20 -4.22
C PRO A 83 -4.58 10.49 -5.32
N ASN A 84 -5.00 9.28 -5.69
CA ASN A 84 -4.36 8.44 -6.69
C ASN A 84 -5.43 7.91 -7.65
N ALA A 85 -5.57 8.55 -8.82
CA ALA A 85 -6.60 8.22 -9.80
C ALA A 85 -6.44 6.81 -10.39
N GLU A 86 -5.20 6.34 -10.60
CA GLU A 86 -4.93 4.99 -11.11
C GLU A 86 -5.44 3.94 -10.11
N LEU A 87 -5.08 4.07 -8.85
CA LEU A 87 -5.53 3.16 -7.80
C LEU A 87 -7.05 3.26 -7.58
N GLU A 88 -7.61 4.46 -7.64
CA GLU A 88 -9.06 4.66 -7.53
C GLU A 88 -9.82 3.98 -8.65
N ASN A 89 -9.30 3.98 -9.88
CA ASN A 89 -9.86 3.22 -10.99
C ASN A 89 -9.79 1.70 -10.73
N VAL A 90 -8.69 1.19 -10.17
CA VAL A 90 -8.62 -0.24 -9.77
C VAL A 90 -9.74 -0.59 -8.78
N PHE A 91 -10.09 0.32 -7.87
CA PHE A 91 -11.16 0.12 -6.89
C PHE A 91 -12.59 0.24 -7.43
N THR A 92 -12.80 0.61 -8.69
CA THR A 92 -14.13 0.68 -9.31
C THR A 92 -14.48 -0.56 -10.13
N PHE A 93 -13.49 -1.35 -10.56
CA PHE A 93 -13.74 -2.62 -11.25
C PHE A 93 -14.29 -3.66 -10.26
N LYS A 94 -15.41 -4.31 -10.64
CA LYS A 94 -16.13 -5.34 -9.87
C LYS A 94 -15.72 -6.73 -10.32
#